data_AF-A0A4Y7PWA4-F1
#
_entry.id   AF-A0A4Y7PWA4-F1
#
_cell.length_a   1.000
_cell.length_b   1.000
_cell.length_c   1.000
_cell.angle_alpha   90.00
_cell.angle_beta   90.00
_cell.angle_gamma   90.00
#
_symmetry.space_group_name_H-M   'P 1'
#
loop_
_entity.id
_entity.type
_entity.pdbx_description
1 polymer ?
#
loop_
_entity_poly.entity_id
_entity_poly.type
_entity_poly.pdbx_seq_one_letter_code
_entity_poly.pdbx_strand_id
1 'polypeptide(L)'
;MLLANGVYRIKNAQTKNYVTLLGEFNDLVAGEEAVGNRENAEWQVKLSDNNERCTIQNRAFGTFAGPDPEHSRVRGTEVPHMWEIKDIDDSFAIHAAGTVTKFWCFENHQLNSQVFLREAPSGDTGYQWILEGIETAEKLPLIQTSYVTRQSHLLDGNSEWEEILRVLSEKLPIMPETMFVPEHGCLQGTRTTLLKIVNEWTMVSDSICLLTGLTGAGKSAIAHSVALQAWEKGILGGCFFLPRNLSIYRDAHVVINSLAFQLAQFDLEIAKHIRNVLSREPDLVSSSNVHKKFSELIVKPVKQASDVKKIILLVIDDLDALNNVNAMYSDVRQEFLVCLA
;
A
#
# COMPACT_ATOMS: atom_id res chain seq x y z
N MET A 1 -4.66 -2.74 -9.76
CA MET A 1 -4.97 -2.01 -8.52
C MET A 1 -6.44 -2.25 -8.19
N LEU A 2 -6.76 -2.83 -7.03
CA LEU A 2 -8.17 -3.00 -6.63
C LEU A 2 -8.64 -1.68 -6.02
N LEU A 3 -9.63 -1.06 -6.65
CA LEU A 3 -10.32 0.11 -6.09
C LEU A 3 -11.15 -0.34 -4.88
N ALA A 4 -11.17 0.43 -3.80
CA ALA A 4 -11.93 0.14 -2.59
C ALA A 4 -12.91 1.27 -2.28
N ASN A 5 -13.83 1.05 -1.34
CA ASN A 5 -14.63 2.14 -0.78
C ASN A 5 -13.70 3.11 -0.04
N GLY A 6 -13.86 4.41 -0.30
CA GLY A 6 -13.02 5.40 0.36
C GLY A 6 -13.13 6.77 -0.28
N VAL A 7 -12.43 7.73 0.33
CA VAL A 7 -12.32 9.09 -0.21
C VAL A 7 -11.08 9.20 -1.08
N TYR A 8 -11.25 9.68 -2.30
CA TYR A 8 -10.19 9.83 -3.29
C TYR A 8 -10.14 11.23 -3.87
N ARG A 9 -8.95 11.67 -4.29
CA ARG A 9 -8.80 12.71 -5.32
C ARG A 9 -8.57 12.05 -6.66
N ILE A 10 -9.34 12.45 -7.66
CA ILE A 10 -9.25 11.89 -9.00
C ILE A 10 -8.40 12.85 -9.84
N LYS A 11 -7.21 12.40 -10.24
CA LYS A 11 -6.23 13.19 -10.99
C LYS A 11 -6.08 12.64 -12.41
N ASN A 12 -6.05 13.49 -13.42
CA ASN A 12 -5.76 13.04 -14.78
C ASN A 12 -4.28 12.63 -14.92
N ALA A 13 -4.02 11.46 -15.50
CA ALA A 13 -2.67 10.90 -15.60
C ALA A 13 -1.74 11.77 -16.47
N GLN A 14 -2.27 12.46 -17.48
CA GLN A 14 -1.51 13.28 -18.42
C GLN A 14 -1.34 14.72 -17.93
N THR A 15 -2.44 15.42 -17.64
CA THR A 15 -2.40 16.85 -17.30
C THR A 15 -2.08 17.12 -15.84
N LYS A 16 -2.23 16.11 -14.97
CA LYS A 16 -2.14 16.22 -13.50
C LYS A 16 -3.21 17.12 -12.86
N ASN A 17 -4.19 17.59 -13.62
CA ASN A 17 -5.33 18.34 -13.09
C ASN A 17 -6.27 17.40 -12.33
N TYR A 18 -6.87 17.93 -11.26
CA TYR A 18 -7.84 17.22 -10.44
C TYR A 18 -9.25 17.40 -10.99
N VAL A 19 -10.09 16.39 -10.79
CA VAL A 19 -11.53 16.53 -11.00
C VAL A 19 -12.11 17.29 -9.82
N THR A 20 -12.65 18.47 -10.09
CA THR A 20 -13.16 19.38 -9.07
C THR A 20 -14.61 19.76 -9.38
N LEU A 21 -15.44 19.85 -8.34
CA LEU A 21 -16.78 20.40 -8.44
C LEU A 21 -16.78 21.81 -7.86
N LEU A 22 -17.30 22.80 -8.59
CA LEU A 22 -17.31 24.20 -8.14
C LEU A 22 -18.66 24.67 -7.57
N GLY A 23 -19.68 23.82 -7.62
CA GLY A 23 -21.02 24.08 -7.12
C GLY A 23 -21.89 22.83 -7.24
N GLU A 24 -22.94 22.74 -6.41
CA GLU A 24 -23.73 21.53 -6.19
C GLU A 24 -24.20 20.81 -7.47
N PHE A 25 -24.63 21.56 -8.48
CA PHE A 25 -25.12 21.02 -9.76
C PHE A 25 -24.30 21.50 -10.96
N ASN A 26 -23.09 22.00 -10.73
CA ASN A 26 -22.21 22.46 -11.80
C ASN A 26 -21.55 21.30 -12.54
N ASP A 27 -21.03 21.59 -13.72
CA ASP A 27 -20.14 20.68 -14.44
C ASP A 27 -18.90 20.38 -13.61
N LEU A 28 -18.44 19.13 -13.66
CA LEU A 28 -17.13 18.73 -13.13
C LEU A 28 -16.07 19.32 -14.05
N VAL A 29 -15.02 19.91 -13.48
CA VAL A 29 -13.98 20.61 -14.23
C VAL A 29 -12.57 20.22 -13.80
N ALA A 30 -11.60 20.51 -14.66
CA ALA A 30 -10.18 20.44 -14.34
C ALA A 30 -9.77 21.53 -13.35
N GLY A 31 -9.53 21.17 -12.09
CA GLY A 31 -8.96 22.05 -11.07
C GLY A 31 -7.45 21.89 -10.94
N GLU A 32 -6.77 22.95 -10.51
CA GLU A 32 -5.38 22.86 -10.05
C GLU A 32 -5.32 22.14 -8.68
N GLU A 33 -4.10 21.78 -8.28
CA GLU A 33 -3.77 21.41 -6.90
C GLU A 33 -3.96 22.65 -6.00
N ALA A 34 -5.20 22.95 -5.63
CA ALA A 34 -5.54 24.26 -5.10
C ALA A 34 -5.26 24.40 -3.60
N VAL A 35 -4.60 25.51 -3.30
CA VAL A 35 -4.22 26.10 -2.00
C VAL A 35 -5.45 26.57 -1.17
N GLY A 36 -6.66 26.04 -1.41
CA GLY A 36 -7.89 26.43 -0.73
C GLY A 36 -9.08 25.50 -0.99
N ASN A 37 -9.86 25.26 0.07
CA ASN A 37 -10.98 24.31 0.27
C ASN A 37 -10.85 22.94 -0.43
N ARG A 38 -10.09 22.04 0.20
CA ARG A 38 -9.74 20.70 -0.32
C ARG A 38 -10.94 19.82 -0.66
N GLU A 39 -12.07 19.99 0.05
CA GLU A 39 -13.24 19.10 -0.04
C GLU A 39 -13.94 19.12 -1.41
N ASN A 40 -13.76 20.17 -2.21
CA ASN A 40 -14.39 20.29 -3.52
C ASN A 40 -13.79 19.35 -4.60
N ALA A 41 -12.57 18.85 -4.35
CA ALA A 41 -11.86 17.89 -5.17
C ALA A 41 -11.77 16.50 -4.50
N GLU A 42 -12.51 16.29 -3.40
CA GLU A 42 -12.58 15.03 -2.68
C GLU A 42 -13.86 14.28 -3.00
N TRP A 43 -13.70 13.02 -3.39
CA TRP A 43 -14.76 12.18 -3.90
C TRP A 43 -14.86 10.90 -3.09
N GLN A 44 -15.97 10.71 -2.40
CA GLN A 44 -16.34 9.45 -1.78
C GLN A 44 -16.74 8.47 -2.87
N VAL A 45 -15.93 7.43 -3.07
CA VAL A 45 -16.24 6.30 -3.95
C VAL A 45 -16.88 5.19 -3.11
N LYS A 46 -18.03 4.69 -3.58
CA LYS A 46 -18.74 3.58 -2.96
C LYS A 46 -19.09 2.52 -4.00
N LEU A 47 -18.47 1.36 -3.89
CA LEU A 47 -18.69 0.19 -4.72
C LEU A 47 -20.08 -0.43 -4.46
N SER A 48 -20.69 -1.02 -5.48
CA SER A 48 -21.87 -1.87 -5.38
C SER A 48 -21.53 -3.22 -4.75
N ASP A 49 -22.54 -3.98 -4.31
CA ASP A 49 -22.37 -5.26 -3.61
C ASP A 49 -21.54 -6.30 -4.39
N ASN A 50 -21.52 -6.22 -5.71
CA ASN A 50 -20.74 -7.09 -6.59
C ASN A 50 -19.36 -6.51 -6.96
N ASN A 51 -18.98 -5.34 -6.45
CA ASN A 51 -17.75 -4.59 -6.76
C ASN A 51 -17.51 -4.27 -8.25
N GLU A 52 -18.54 -4.40 -9.10
CA GLU A 52 -18.43 -4.12 -10.53
C GLU A 52 -18.70 -2.65 -10.86
N ARG A 53 -19.46 -1.96 -10.02
CA ARG A 53 -19.87 -0.57 -10.22
C ARG A 53 -19.63 0.27 -8.97
N CYS A 54 -19.62 1.58 -9.12
CA CYS A 54 -19.49 2.50 -8.00
C CYS A 54 -20.31 3.77 -8.18
N THR A 55 -20.68 4.38 -7.06
CA THR A 55 -21.08 5.79 -7.02
C THR A 55 -19.87 6.64 -6.65
N ILE A 56 -19.86 7.88 -7.14
CA ILE A 56 -18.80 8.86 -6.88
C ILE A 56 -19.49 10.12 -6.36
N GLN A 57 -19.33 10.44 -5.08
CA GLN A 57 -20.02 11.54 -4.39
C GLN A 57 -19.03 12.62 -3.95
N ASN A 58 -19.33 13.88 -4.24
CA ASN A 58 -18.49 15.00 -3.83
C ASN A 58 -18.66 15.29 -2.33
N ARG A 59 -17.56 15.53 -1.61
CA ARG A 59 -17.61 15.82 -0.16
C ARG A 59 -18.11 17.23 0.18
N ALA A 60 -17.74 18.23 -0.60
CA ALA A 60 -18.13 19.62 -0.32
C ALA A 60 -19.62 19.87 -0.51
N PHE A 61 -20.24 19.24 -1.52
CA PHE A 61 -21.63 19.50 -1.89
C PHE A 61 -22.58 18.32 -1.66
N GLY A 62 -22.07 17.12 -1.40
CA GLY A 62 -22.90 15.93 -1.19
C GLY A 62 -23.61 15.40 -2.44
N THR A 63 -23.41 16.01 -3.61
CA THR A 63 -23.96 15.53 -4.89
C THR A 63 -23.08 14.48 -5.55
N PHE A 64 -23.68 13.69 -6.43
CA PHE A 64 -23.03 12.62 -7.16
C PHE A 64 -22.49 13.12 -8.49
N ALA A 65 -21.40 12.54 -8.97
CA ALA A 65 -20.99 12.70 -10.36
C ALA A 65 -21.97 11.91 -11.24
N GLY A 66 -22.66 12.60 -12.14
CA GLY A 66 -23.64 11.99 -13.05
C GLY A 66 -23.51 12.56 -14.46
N PRO A 67 -23.92 11.79 -15.48
CA PRO A 67 -23.99 12.31 -16.85
C PRO A 67 -25.03 13.43 -16.93
N ASP A 68 -24.69 14.51 -17.63
CA ASP A 68 -25.69 15.49 -18.04
C ASP A 68 -26.59 14.85 -19.12
N PRO A 69 -27.93 14.89 -18.99
CA PRO A 69 -28.84 14.28 -19.96
C PRO A 69 -28.82 14.93 -21.35
N GLU A 70 -28.46 16.21 -21.42
CA GLU A 70 -28.52 17.02 -22.64
C GLU A 70 -27.15 17.21 -23.28
N HIS A 71 -26.10 17.25 -22.45
CA HIS A 71 -24.73 17.48 -22.88
C HIS A 71 -23.88 16.26 -22.53
N SER A 72 -22.93 15.84 -23.37
CA SER A 72 -22.05 14.69 -23.05
C SER A 72 -21.01 15.02 -21.96
N ARG A 73 -21.43 15.71 -20.90
CA ARG A 73 -20.63 16.19 -19.77
C ARG A 73 -20.95 15.40 -18.51
N VAL A 74 -20.10 15.53 -17.52
CA VAL A 74 -20.33 15.01 -16.17
C VAL A 74 -20.55 16.21 -15.24
N ARG A 75 -21.59 16.17 -14.42
CA ARG A 75 -21.98 17.24 -13.49
C ARG A 75 -22.38 16.69 -12.14
N GLY A 76 -22.52 17.58 -11.16
CA GLY A 76 -23.17 17.25 -9.89
C GLY A 76 -24.66 16.94 -10.09
N THR A 77 -25.13 15.82 -9.54
CA THR A 77 -26.52 15.36 -9.59
C THR A 77 -27.02 14.93 -8.21
N GLU A 78 -28.30 15.13 -7.93
CA GLU A 78 -28.93 14.62 -6.69
C GLU A 78 -29.01 13.08 -6.70
N VAL A 79 -29.31 12.51 -7.86
CA VAL A 79 -29.47 11.07 -8.04
C VAL A 79 -28.10 10.42 -8.27
N PRO A 80 -27.76 9.32 -7.57
CA PRO A 80 -26.53 8.58 -7.82
C PRO A 80 -26.52 7.96 -9.21
N HIS A 81 -25.42 8.16 -9.94
CA HIS A 81 -25.14 7.41 -11.16
C HIS A 81 -24.14 6.29 -10.86
N MET A 82 -24.36 5.13 -11.47
CA MET A 82 -23.46 3.98 -11.34
C MET A 82 -22.40 4.03 -12.44
N TRP A 83 -21.15 4.21 -12.05
CA TRP A 83 -19.98 4.18 -12.92
C TRP A 83 -19.29 2.83 -12.86
N GLU A 84 -18.60 2.47 -13.93
CA GLU A 84 -17.68 1.33 -13.97
C GLU A 84 -16.25 1.89 -14.02
N ILE A 85 -15.37 1.37 -13.16
CA ILE A 85 -13.97 1.79 -13.09
C ILE A 85 -13.08 0.61 -13.43
N LYS A 86 -12.31 0.74 -14.51
CA LYS A 86 -11.45 -0.31 -15.04
C LYS A 86 -9.99 0.05 -14.86
N ASP A 87 -9.20 -0.89 -14.35
CA ASP A 87 -7.74 -0.78 -14.27
C ASP A 87 -7.11 -0.82 -15.68
N ILE A 88 -6.24 0.14 -15.97
CA ILE A 88 -5.48 0.24 -17.22
C ILE A 88 -4.08 0.75 -16.88
N ASP A 89 -3.06 -0.12 -16.96
CA ASP A 89 -1.62 0.21 -16.89
C ASP A 89 -1.26 1.33 -15.88
N ASP A 90 -1.29 1.00 -14.58
CA ASP A 90 -1.00 1.92 -13.47
C ASP A 90 -1.95 3.13 -13.36
N SER A 91 -3.09 3.10 -14.05
CA SER A 91 -4.16 4.10 -14.02
C SER A 91 -5.55 3.45 -14.07
N PHE A 92 -6.59 4.28 -14.06
CA PHE A 92 -7.97 3.86 -14.17
C PHE A 92 -8.70 4.59 -15.30
N ALA A 93 -9.66 3.90 -15.89
CA ALA A 93 -10.65 4.48 -16.78
C ALA A 93 -12.02 4.44 -16.11
N ILE A 94 -12.68 5.60 -16.03
CA ILE A 94 -14.04 5.73 -15.50
C ILE A 94 -14.99 5.81 -16.70
N HIS A 95 -15.99 4.94 -16.77
CA HIS A 95 -16.93 4.91 -17.89
C HIS A 95 -18.37 4.65 -17.47
N ALA A 96 -19.29 5.17 -18.29
CA ALA A 96 -20.72 4.92 -18.11
C ALA A 96 -21.06 3.47 -18.48
N ALA A 97 -21.96 2.86 -17.72
CA ALA A 97 -22.51 1.53 -18.05
C ALA A 97 -23.52 1.65 -19.21
N GLY A 98 -23.37 0.84 -20.26
CA GLY A 98 -24.27 0.88 -21.43
C GLY A 98 -23.77 0.09 -22.64
N THR A 99 -24.52 0.12 -23.75
CA THR A 99 -24.19 -0.58 -25.00
C THR A 99 -22.99 0.00 -25.74
N VAL A 100 -22.65 1.26 -25.47
CA VAL A 100 -21.47 1.95 -25.98
C VAL A 100 -20.71 2.54 -24.81
N THR A 101 -19.47 2.08 -24.61
CA THR A 101 -18.63 2.51 -23.48
C THR A 101 -18.08 3.92 -23.73
N LYS A 102 -18.59 4.90 -22.98
CA LYS A 102 -18.07 6.27 -22.97
C LYS A 102 -17.28 6.54 -21.70
N PHE A 103 -16.07 7.06 -21.87
CA PHE A 103 -15.09 7.30 -20.82
C PHE A 103 -15.07 8.77 -20.42
N TRP A 104 -14.78 9.03 -19.14
CA TRP A 104 -14.43 10.34 -18.64
C TRP A 104 -13.14 10.82 -19.30
N CYS A 105 -13.16 12.00 -19.90
CA CYS A 105 -11.97 12.74 -20.34
C CYS A 105 -12.18 14.23 -20.08
N PHE A 106 -11.11 15.01 -19.96
CA PHE A 106 -11.28 16.46 -20.06
C PHE A 106 -11.58 16.86 -21.51
N GLU A 107 -12.38 17.91 -21.71
CA GLU A 107 -12.69 18.45 -23.05
C GLU A 107 -11.41 18.83 -23.80
N ASN A 108 -10.47 19.44 -23.06
CA ASN A 108 -9.17 19.88 -23.51
C ASN A 108 -8.18 19.85 -22.31
N HIS A 109 -6.89 20.10 -22.56
CA HIS A 109 -5.84 19.99 -21.53
C HIS A 109 -5.70 21.21 -20.59
N GLN A 110 -6.61 22.18 -20.64
CA GLN A 110 -6.56 23.39 -19.82
C GLN A 110 -7.32 23.23 -18.49
N LEU A 111 -7.12 24.20 -17.61
CA LEU A 111 -7.89 24.32 -16.37
C LEU A 111 -9.29 24.83 -16.65
N ASN A 112 -10.22 24.50 -15.75
CA ASN A 112 -11.65 24.73 -15.85
C ASN A 112 -12.34 24.01 -17.02
N SER A 113 -11.61 23.19 -17.77
CA SER A 113 -12.16 22.35 -18.82
C SER A 113 -13.06 21.29 -18.24
N GLN A 114 -14.25 21.12 -18.81
CA GLN A 114 -15.23 20.20 -18.27
C GLN A 114 -14.82 18.75 -18.47
N VAL A 115 -15.31 17.87 -17.59
CA VAL A 115 -15.25 16.42 -17.78
C VAL A 115 -16.36 16.02 -18.75
N PHE A 116 -15.99 15.34 -19.83
CA PHE A 116 -16.85 14.85 -20.89
C PHE A 116 -16.85 13.33 -20.96
N LEU A 117 -17.91 12.79 -21.57
CA LEU A 117 -18.07 11.39 -21.92
C LEU A 117 -17.80 11.20 -23.41
N ARG A 118 -16.71 10.51 -23.74
CA ARG A 118 -16.32 10.21 -25.13
C ARG A 118 -16.08 8.71 -25.32
N GLU A 119 -16.37 8.20 -26.51
CA GLU A 119 -15.96 6.85 -26.90
C GLU A 119 -14.43 6.73 -26.91
N ALA A 120 -13.88 5.55 -26.57
CA ALA A 120 -12.44 5.33 -26.50
C ALA A 120 -11.74 5.71 -27.81
N PRO A 121 -10.93 6.79 -27.85
CA PRO A 121 -10.20 7.15 -29.04
C PRO A 121 -9.01 6.20 -29.20
N SER A 122 -8.68 5.85 -30.43
CA SER A 122 -7.46 5.12 -30.74
C SER A 122 -6.24 6.01 -30.45
N GLY A 123 -5.47 5.70 -29.41
CA GLY A 123 -4.19 6.34 -29.11
C GLY A 123 -4.23 7.61 -28.25
N ASP A 124 -5.38 7.99 -27.69
CA ASP A 124 -5.49 9.08 -26.71
C ASP A 124 -5.33 8.52 -25.29
N THR A 125 -4.62 9.24 -24.40
CA THR A 125 -4.46 8.87 -22.98
C THR A 125 -5.24 9.80 -22.05
N GLY A 126 -5.99 10.77 -22.59
CA GLY A 126 -6.74 11.77 -21.83
C GLY A 126 -7.87 11.23 -20.95
N TYR A 127 -8.19 9.93 -21.05
CA TYR A 127 -9.18 9.24 -20.22
C TYR A 127 -8.58 8.45 -19.05
N GLN A 128 -7.26 8.50 -18.86
CA GLN A 128 -6.57 7.82 -17.77
C GLN A 128 -6.56 8.68 -16.50
N TRP A 129 -6.95 8.08 -15.38
CA TRP A 129 -7.12 8.74 -14.09
C TRP A 129 -6.33 8.01 -13.00
N ILE A 130 -5.76 8.78 -12.07
CA ILE A 130 -5.07 8.31 -10.88
C ILE A 130 -5.99 8.66 -9.70
N LEU A 131 -6.40 7.65 -8.93
CA LEU A 131 -7.22 7.84 -7.73
C LEU A 131 -6.32 7.84 -6.49
N GLU A 132 -6.16 9.00 -5.87
CA GLU A 132 -5.30 9.21 -4.69
C GLU A 132 -6.15 9.14 -3.41
N GLY A 133 -6.02 8.08 -2.63
CA GLY A 133 -6.79 7.88 -1.40
C GLY A 133 -6.40 8.85 -0.28
N ILE A 134 -7.39 9.37 0.46
CA ILE A 134 -7.23 10.36 1.54
C ILE A 134 -7.69 9.80 2.89
N GLU A 135 -8.89 9.21 2.91
CA GLU A 135 -9.52 8.59 4.08
C GLU A 135 -10.12 7.26 3.61
N THR A 136 -9.34 6.19 3.68
CA THR A 136 -9.86 4.82 3.50
C THR A 136 -10.47 4.37 4.81
N ALA A 137 -11.75 4.71 5.03
CA ALA A 137 -12.51 4.21 6.18
C ALA A 137 -14.01 4.05 5.88
N GLU A 138 -14.36 2.99 5.15
CA GLU A 138 -15.46 2.15 5.62
C GLU A 138 -14.85 0.79 5.94
N LYS A 139 -14.91 0.43 7.24
CA LYS A 139 -14.84 -0.97 7.66
C LYS A 139 -15.90 -1.72 6.84
N LEU A 140 -15.47 -2.39 5.78
CA LEU A 140 -16.19 -3.52 5.24
C LEU A 140 -16.61 -4.40 6.42
N PRO A 141 -17.80 -5.03 6.39
CA PRO A 141 -18.10 -6.07 7.36
C PRO A 141 -16.90 -7.01 7.35
N LEU A 142 -16.44 -7.36 8.55
CA LEU A 142 -15.47 -8.42 8.74
C LEU A 142 -16.00 -9.66 8.01
N ILE A 143 -15.70 -9.79 6.72
CA ILE A 143 -15.20 -11.06 6.23
C ILE A 143 -14.08 -11.33 7.21
N GLN A 144 -14.19 -12.42 7.94
CA GLN A 144 -13.05 -12.97 8.65
C GLN A 144 -11.97 -13.30 7.60
N THR A 145 -11.32 -12.29 7.00
CA THR A 145 -9.87 -12.34 6.96
C THR A 145 -9.53 -12.33 8.43
N SER A 146 -9.36 -13.53 8.98
CA SER A 146 -8.58 -13.69 10.18
C SER A 146 -7.43 -12.72 10.01
N TYR A 147 -7.36 -11.68 10.85
CA TYR A 147 -6.05 -11.13 11.16
C TYR A 147 -5.25 -12.38 11.41
N VAL A 148 -4.25 -12.53 10.56
CA VAL A 148 -3.55 -13.78 10.52
C VAL A 148 -2.68 -13.77 11.76
N THR A 149 -3.30 -14.13 12.89
CA THR A 149 -2.69 -14.49 14.15
C THR A 149 -1.79 -15.66 13.77
N ARG A 150 -0.53 -15.35 13.46
CA ARG A 150 0.44 -16.36 13.11
C ARG A 150 0.68 -17.20 14.36
N GLN A 151 0.47 -18.50 14.19
CA GLN A 151 0.85 -19.61 15.05
C GLN A 151 1.16 -19.21 16.50
N SER A 152 0.10 -19.18 17.31
CA SER A 152 0.17 -19.64 18.70
C SER A 152 0.58 -21.11 18.73
N HIS A 153 1.80 -21.43 18.31
CA HIS A 153 2.40 -22.70 18.67
C HIS A 153 2.71 -22.62 20.16
N LEU A 154 1.73 -23.07 20.94
CA LEU A 154 1.87 -23.53 22.32
C LEU A 154 2.37 -22.47 23.31
N LEU A 155 1.53 -21.52 23.70
CA LEU A 155 1.68 -20.90 25.00
C LEU A 155 0.32 -20.80 25.68
N ASP A 156 0.17 -21.63 26.71
CA ASP A 156 -0.41 -21.16 27.97
C ASP A 156 0.01 -19.70 28.18
N GLY A 157 -0.96 -18.81 28.39
CA GLY A 157 -0.77 -17.36 28.44
C GLY A 157 0.51 -16.92 29.15
N ASN A 158 1.52 -16.58 28.37
CA ASN A 158 2.73 -15.98 28.91
C ASN A 158 2.48 -14.47 29.02
N SER A 159 1.89 -14.07 30.15
CA SER A 159 1.61 -12.66 30.51
C SER A 159 2.83 -11.74 30.29
N GLU A 160 4.06 -12.28 30.34
CA GLU A 160 5.27 -11.53 30.02
C GLU A 160 5.34 -11.10 28.55
N TRP A 161 5.00 -11.99 27.60
CA TRP A 161 5.13 -11.66 26.17
C TRP A 161 4.13 -10.58 25.77
N GLU A 162 2.87 -10.69 26.22
CA GLU A 162 1.84 -9.70 25.96
C GLU A 162 2.23 -8.32 26.52
N GLU A 163 2.78 -8.28 27.74
CA GLU A 163 3.24 -7.02 28.34
C GLU A 163 4.43 -6.41 27.59
N ILE A 164 5.38 -7.24 27.13
CA ILE A 164 6.49 -6.78 26.30
C ILE A 164 5.97 -6.19 25.00
N LEU A 165 5.07 -6.90 24.31
CA LEU A 165 4.51 -6.45 23.04
C LEU A 165 3.69 -5.16 23.20
N ARG A 166 2.94 -5.02 24.30
CA ARG A 166 2.22 -3.79 24.64
C ARG A 166 3.18 -2.61 24.73
N VAL A 167 4.25 -2.72 25.52
CA VAL A 167 5.26 -1.66 25.65
C VAL A 167 5.97 -1.36 24.33
N LEU A 168 6.29 -2.37 23.54
CA LEU A 168 6.94 -2.19 22.25
C LEU A 168 6.02 -1.52 21.21
N SER A 169 4.72 -1.80 21.25
CA SER A 169 3.73 -1.19 20.34
C SER A 169 3.56 0.32 20.55
N GLU A 170 3.88 0.83 21.73
CA GLU A 170 3.90 2.27 22.03
C GLU A 170 5.14 2.97 21.44
N LYS A 171 6.21 2.21 21.16
CA LYS A 171 7.50 2.73 20.71
C LYS A 171 7.79 2.48 19.22
N LEU A 172 7.30 1.38 18.67
CA LEU A 172 7.56 0.95 17.29
C LEU A 172 6.27 1.00 16.47
N PRO A 173 6.35 1.41 15.18
CA PRO A 173 5.17 1.60 14.35
C PRO A 173 4.56 0.26 13.92
N ILE A 174 3.23 0.17 14.02
CA ILE A 174 2.43 -0.90 13.41
C ILE A 174 1.97 -0.41 12.05
N MET A 175 2.27 -1.18 11.01
CA MET A 175 2.16 -0.73 9.62
C MET A 175 1.36 -1.72 8.76
N PRO A 176 0.03 -1.82 8.94
CA PRO A 176 -0.79 -2.83 8.27
C PRO A 176 -0.70 -2.77 6.74
N GLU A 177 -0.62 -1.55 6.19
CA GLU A 177 -0.47 -1.25 4.74
C GLU A 177 0.81 -1.83 4.11
N THR A 178 1.77 -2.26 4.93
CA THR A 178 3.08 -2.78 4.49
C THR A 178 3.17 -4.30 4.59
N MET A 179 2.10 -4.96 5.04
CA MET A 179 2.05 -6.41 5.20
C MET A 179 1.73 -7.11 3.88
N PHE A 180 2.06 -8.41 3.79
CA PHE A 180 1.67 -9.19 2.63
C PHE A 180 0.15 -9.36 2.56
N VAL A 181 -0.39 -9.32 1.35
CA VAL A 181 -1.80 -9.56 1.03
C VAL A 181 -1.87 -10.83 0.17
N PRO A 182 -2.49 -11.93 0.63
CA PRO A 182 -2.58 -13.19 -0.11
C PRO A 182 -3.11 -13.03 -1.54
N GLU A 183 -4.07 -12.14 -1.72
CA GLU A 183 -4.73 -11.83 -3.00
C GLU A 183 -3.81 -11.15 -3.99
N HIS A 184 -2.73 -10.51 -3.52
CA HIS A 184 -1.69 -9.91 -4.37
C HIS A 184 -0.63 -10.94 -4.79
N GLY A 185 -0.73 -12.19 -4.32
CA GLY A 185 0.17 -13.29 -4.69
C GLY A 185 0.06 -13.72 -6.15
N CYS A 186 0.94 -14.66 -6.54
CA CYS A 186 0.87 -15.34 -7.81
C CYS A 186 -0.46 -16.08 -7.98
N LEU A 187 -1.04 -15.99 -9.19
CA LEU A 187 -2.20 -16.80 -9.56
C LEU A 187 -1.86 -18.29 -9.48
N GLN A 188 -2.85 -19.10 -9.11
CA GLN A 188 -2.69 -20.54 -8.98
C GLN A 188 -2.10 -21.16 -10.26
N GLY A 189 -1.08 -22.00 -10.10
CA GLY A 189 -0.40 -22.67 -11.21
C GLY A 189 0.63 -21.81 -11.96
N THR A 190 0.72 -20.50 -11.67
CA THR A 190 1.74 -19.62 -12.26
C THR A 190 3.00 -19.57 -11.39
N ARG A 191 4.17 -19.30 -12.00
CA ARG A 191 5.47 -19.11 -11.31
C ARG A 191 5.88 -20.24 -10.35
N THR A 192 5.27 -21.41 -10.45
CA THR A 192 5.43 -22.55 -9.54
C THR A 192 6.88 -23.01 -9.44
N THR A 193 7.60 -23.10 -10.56
CA THR A 193 9.02 -23.45 -10.59
C THR A 193 9.86 -22.45 -9.80
N LEU A 194 9.62 -21.14 -9.95
CA LEU A 194 10.37 -20.11 -9.26
C LEU A 194 10.06 -20.09 -7.76
N LEU A 195 8.78 -20.21 -7.39
CA LEU A 195 8.37 -20.32 -5.99
C LEU A 195 8.99 -21.55 -5.32
N LYS A 196 9.11 -22.68 -6.04
CA LYS A 196 9.80 -23.87 -5.55
C LYS A 196 11.28 -23.59 -5.29
N ILE A 197 11.98 -22.95 -6.23
CA ILE A 197 13.40 -22.56 -6.07
C ILE A 197 13.59 -21.66 -4.84
N VAL A 198 12.75 -20.63 -4.68
CA VAL A 198 12.85 -19.73 -3.52
C VAL A 198 12.57 -20.47 -2.21
N ASN A 199 11.57 -21.36 -2.18
CA ASN A 199 11.29 -22.17 -1.01
C ASN A 199 12.44 -23.11 -0.64
N GLU A 200 13.08 -23.74 -1.62
CA GLU A 200 14.26 -24.56 -1.37
C GLU A 200 15.40 -23.71 -0.82
N TRP A 201 15.65 -22.53 -1.42
CA TRP A 201 16.65 -21.56 -0.95
C TRP A 201 16.47 -21.16 0.53
N THR A 202 15.23 -20.96 1.00
CA THR A 202 14.98 -20.60 2.42
C THR A 202 15.52 -21.62 3.42
N MET A 203 15.83 -22.85 3.00
CA MET A 203 16.28 -23.95 3.85
C MET A 203 17.81 -24.13 3.88
N VAL A 204 18.57 -23.46 3.01
CA VAL A 204 19.99 -23.83 2.70
C VAL A 204 21.04 -22.83 3.17
N SER A 205 20.66 -21.77 3.91
CA SER A 205 21.57 -20.86 4.64
C SER A 205 22.30 -19.77 3.84
N ASP A 206 21.96 -19.49 2.59
CA ASP A 206 22.43 -18.26 1.94
C ASP A 206 21.61 -17.07 2.45
N SER A 207 22.29 -16.01 2.89
CA SER A 207 21.69 -14.93 3.70
C SER A 207 20.73 -14.00 2.94
N ILE A 208 20.80 -13.96 1.60
CA ILE A 208 20.00 -13.05 0.76
C ILE A 208 19.62 -13.71 -0.57
N CYS A 209 18.33 -13.64 -0.92
CA CYS A 209 17.82 -13.94 -2.26
C CYS A 209 17.33 -12.64 -2.90
N LEU A 210 18.06 -12.17 -3.91
CA LEU A 210 17.67 -10.97 -4.66
C LEU A 210 16.86 -11.37 -5.91
N LEU A 211 15.56 -11.06 -5.89
CA LEU A 211 14.69 -11.26 -7.04
C LEU A 211 14.71 -10.03 -7.96
N THR A 212 15.37 -10.14 -9.11
CA THR A 212 15.42 -9.08 -10.14
C THR A 212 14.64 -9.48 -11.40
N GLY A 213 14.27 -8.49 -12.20
CA GLY A 213 13.51 -8.71 -13.44
C GLY A 213 12.86 -7.44 -13.95
N LEU A 214 12.29 -7.51 -15.15
CA LEU A 214 11.64 -6.36 -15.80
C LEU A 214 10.45 -5.83 -14.98
N THR A 215 10.11 -4.56 -15.19
CA THR A 215 8.86 -3.98 -14.68
C THR A 215 7.66 -4.79 -15.20
N GLY A 216 6.65 -4.99 -14.36
CA GLY A 216 5.48 -5.80 -14.71
C GLY A 216 5.71 -7.32 -14.74
N ALA A 217 6.93 -7.83 -14.48
CA ALA A 217 7.21 -9.28 -14.50
C ALA A 217 6.53 -10.08 -13.37
N GLY A 218 5.88 -9.39 -12.41
CA GLY A 218 5.20 -10.01 -11.27
C GLY A 218 6.10 -10.26 -10.06
N LYS A 219 7.17 -9.49 -9.87
CA LYS A 219 8.11 -9.64 -8.73
C LYS A 219 7.41 -9.49 -7.38
N SER A 220 6.62 -8.42 -7.21
CA SER A 220 5.82 -8.20 -6.00
C SER A 220 4.83 -9.35 -5.74
N ALA A 221 4.22 -9.90 -6.79
CA ALA A 221 3.33 -11.06 -6.66
C ALA A 221 4.07 -12.32 -6.18
N ILE A 222 5.33 -12.51 -6.61
CA ILE A 222 6.19 -13.57 -6.08
C ILE A 222 6.53 -13.30 -4.61
N ALA A 223 6.90 -12.07 -4.24
CA ALA A 223 7.20 -11.69 -2.86
C ALA A 223 5.99 -11.92 -1.93
N HIS A 224 4.78 -11.56 -2.35
CA HIS A 224 3.54 -11.85 -1.62
C HIS A 224 3.31 -13.34 -1.42
N SER A 225 3.49 -14.16 -2.47
CA SER A 225 3.37 -15.62 -2.36
C SER A 225 4.44 -16.24 -1.45
N VAL A 226 5.68 -15.76 -1.51
CA VAL A 226 6.78 -16.23 -0.64
C VAL A 226 6.48 -15.88 0.82
N ALA A 227 6.03 -14.65 1.10
CA ALA A 227 5.64 -14.23 2.44
C ALA A 227 4.47 -15.07 3.00
N LEU A 228 3.46 -15.37 2.18
CA LEU A 228 2.37 -16.27 2.55
C LEU A 228 2.87 -17.70 2.85
N GLN A 229 3.71 -18.27 1.99
CA GLN A 229 4.23 -19.63 2.23
C GLN A 229 5.13 -19.70 3.46
N ALA A 230 5.95 -18.68 3.69
CA ALA A 230 6.74 -18.55 4.91
C ALA A 230 5.87 -18.29 6.13
N TRP A 231 4.69 -17.68 5.94
CA TRP A 231 3.66 -17.55 6.97
C TRP A 231 3.14 -18.89 7.43
N GLU A 232 2.69 -19.69 6.49
CA GLU A 232 2.12 -21.02 6.73
C GLU A 232 3.12 -21.97 7.40
N LYS A 233 4.40 -21.83 7.05
CA LYS A 233 5.52 -22.58 7.63
C LYS A 233 5.96 -22.09 9.02
N GLY A 234 5.45 -20.94 9.49
CA GLY A 234 5.87 -20.37 10.78
C GLY A 234 7.31 -19.82 10.80
N ILE A 235 7.87 -19.47 9.64
CA ILE A 235 9.28 -19.02 9.52
C ILE A 235 9.43 -17.55 9.13
N LEU A 236 8.36 -16.85 8.74
CA LEU A 236 8.48 -15.43 8.42
C LEU A 236 8.62 -14.61 9.71
N GLY A 237 9.76 -13.97 9.90
CA GLY A 237 10.02 -13.05 11.02
C GLY A 237 9.46 -11.65 10.80
N GLY A 238 9.24 -11.28 9.54
CA GLY A 238 8.63 -10.01 9.18
C GLY A 238 8.60 -9.81 7.68
N CYS A 239 7.74 -8.90 7.22
CA CYS A 239 7.73 -8.43 5.85
C CYS A 239 7.47 -6.94 5.76
N PHE A 240 7.93 -6.32 4.67
CA PHE A 240 7.66 -4.93 4.37
C PHE A 240 7.53 -4.74 2.86
N PHE A 241 6.32 -4.47 2.40
CA PHE A 241 6.01 -4.13 1.02
C PHE A 241 5.93 -2.63 0.91
N LEU A 242 6.89 -1.98 0.23
CA LEU A 242 6.92 -0.52 0.14
C LEU A 242 5.73 -0.01 -0.69
N PRO A 243 4.77 0.70 -0.08
CA PRO A 243 3.61 1.18 -0.81
C PRO A 243 4.02 2.29 -1.77
N ARG A 244 3.59 2.16 -3.03
CA ARG A 244 3.98 3.09 -4.09
C ARG A 244 3.41 4.48 -3.89
N ASN A 245 2.28 4.63 -3.21
CA ASN A 245 1.56 5.89 -3.13
C ASN A 245 1.77 6.64 -1.80
N LEU A 246 2.59 6.11 -0.89
CA LEU A 246 2.74 6.64 0.47
C LEU A 246 4.22 6.92 0.76
N SER A 247 4.65 8.14 0.39
CA SER A 247 6.04 8.59 0.51
C SER A 247 6.60 8.52 1.94
N ILE A 248 5.72 8.66 2.94
CA ILE A 248 6.05 8.57 4.37
C ILE A 248 6.56 7.18 4.77
N TYR A 249 6.27 6.14 3.99
CA TYR A 249 6.66 4.76 4.28
C TYR A 249 7.91 4.31 3.52
N ARG A 250 8.43 5.16 2.64
CA ARG A 250 9.64 4.93 1.86
C ARG A 250 10.89 5.44 2.59
N ASP A 251 10.96 5.21 3.90
CA ASP A 251 12.11 5.56 4.74
C ASP A 251 12.67 4.29 5.36
N ALA A 252 13.98 4.06 5.21
CA ALA A 252 14.67 2.91 5.77
C ALA A 252 14.49 2.82 7.29
N HIS A 253 14.37 3.94 8.00
CA HIS A 253 14.08 3.94 9.43
C HIS A 253 12.71 3.34 9.76
N VAL A 254 11.69 3.61 8.93
CA VAL A 254 10.35 3.04 9.09
C VAL A 254 10.39 1.54 8.85
N VAL A 255 11.11 1.10 7.81
CA VAL A 255 11.30 -0.34 7.51
C VAL A 255 11.94 -1.04 8.70
N ILE A 256 13.05 -0.51 9.24
CA ILE A 256 13.75 -1.12 10.38
C ILE A 256 12.86 -1.20 11.61
N ASN A 257 12.19 -0.10 11.96
CA ASN A 257 11.35 -0.07 13.16
C ASN A 257 10.16 -1.04 13.05
N SER A 258 9.55 -1.14 11.86
CA SER A 258 8.47 -2.09 11.60
C SER A 258 8.94 -3.54 11.68
N LEU A 259 10.06 -3.87 11.02
CA LEU A 259 10.62 -5.23 11.07
C LEU A 259 11.03 -5.63 12.49
N ALA A 260 11.55 -4.70 13.29
CA ALA A 260 11.88 -4.94 14.69
C ALA A 260 10.64 -5.35 15.51
N PHE A 261 9.51 -4.64 15.33
CA PHE A 261 8.28 -5.00 16.01
C PHE A 261 7.72 -6.36 15.54
N GLN A 262 7.76 -6.64 14.23
CA GLN A 262 7.35 -7.95 13.70
C GLN A 262 8.22 -9.09 14.23
N LEU A 263 9.52 -8.88 14.39
CA LEU A 263 10.43 -9.84 15.00
C LEU A 263 10.14 -10.06 16.49
N ALA A 264 9.74 -9.02 17.23
CA ALA A 264 9.28 -9.16 18.60
C ALA A 264 7.97 -9.98 18.71
N GLN A 265 7.08 -9.87 17.72
CA GLN A 265 5.89 -10.72 17.62
C GLN A 265 6.23 -12.16 17.24
N PHE A 266 7.34 -12.37 16.54
CA PHE A 266 7.77 -13.68 16.08
C PHE A 266 8.37 -14.54 17.20
N ASP A 267 9.15 -13.95 18.11
CA ASP A 267 9.83 -14.69 19.17
C ASP A 267 10.00 -13.87 20.46
N LEU A 268 9.68 -14.48 21.60
CA LEU A 268 9.74 -13.86 22.93
C LEU A 268 11.15 -13.40 23.30
N GLU A 269 12.17 -14.20 23.02
CA GLU A 269 13.54 -13.82 23.38
C GLU A 269 14.00 -12.65 22.53
N ILE A 270 13.61 -12.59 21.24
CA ILE A 270 13.84 -11.40 20.42
C ILE A 270 13.12 -10.18 21.03
N ALA A 271 11.86 -10.33 21.42
CA ALA A 271 11.07 -9.26 22.04
C ALA A 271 11.74 -8.71 23.31
N LYS A 272 12.24 -9.60 24.18
CA LYS A 272 12.99 -9.22 25.40
C LYS A 272 14.23 -8.42 25.07
N HIS A 273 15.01 -8.84 24.08
CA HIS A 273 16.22 -8.13 23.67
C HIS A 273 15.89 -6.73 23.12
N ILE A 274 14.90 -6.62 22.24
CA ILE A 274 14.47 -5.32 21.68
C ILE A 274 13.97 -4.39 22.80
N ARG A 275 13.13 -4.90 23.72
CA ARG A 275 12.68 -4.12 24.89
C ARG A 275 13.85 -3.62 25.71
N ASN A 276 14.82 -4.50 26.02
CA ASN A 276 15.96 -4.14 26.84
C ASN A 276 16.82 -3.05 26.18
N VAL A 277 17.04 -3.12 24.86
CA VAL A 277 17.72 -2.08 24.09
C VAL A 277 16.95 -0.76 24.18
N LEU A 278 15.65 -0.76 23.91
CA LEU A 278 14.81 0.46 23.93
C LEU A 278 14.53 1.00 25.34
N SER A 279 14.78 0.23 26.39
CA SER A 279 14.78 0.71 27.77
C SER A 279 16.09 1.42 28.14
N ARG A 280 17.22 1.01 27.54
CA ARG A 280 18.53 1.64 27.76
C ARG A 280 18.75 2.86 26.87
N GLU A 281 18.27 2.80 25.64
CA GLU A 281 18.41 3.87 24.64
C GLU A 281 17.04 4.18 23.98
N PRO A 282 16.16 4.94 24.66
CA PRO A 282 14.83 5.27 24.11
C PRO A 282 14.88 6.02 22.78
N ASP A 283 15.87 6.89 22.59
CA ASP A 283 16.05 7.71 21.39
C ASP A 283 16.57 6.91 20.18
N LEU A 284 16.86 5.61 20.35
CA LEU A 284 17.31 4.77 19.25
C LEU A 284 16.28 4.70 18.12
N VAL A 285 14.98 4.71 18.44
CA VAL A 285 13.87 4.66 17.46
C VAL A 285 13.90 5.88 16.53
N SER A 286 14.23 7.06 17.06
CA SER A 286 14.32 8.34 16.33
C SER A 286 15.72 8.65 15.80
N SER A 287 16.72 7.83 16.13
CA SER A 287 18.10 8.00 15.65
C SER A 287 18.19 8.01 14.13
N SER A 288 18.93 8.97 13.57
CA SER A 288 19.23 9.03 12.13
C SER A 288 20.31 8.04 11.67
N ASN A 289 20.96 7.33 12.60
CA ASN A 289 22.02 6.37 12.25
C ASN A 289 21.41 5.01 11.86
N VAL A 290 21.31 4.76 10.56
CA VAL A 290 20.72 3.53 9.99
C VAL A 290 21.45 2.29 10.47
N HIS A 291 22.79 2.28 10.41
CA HIS A 291 23.62 1.15 10.82
C HIS A 291 23.42 0.76 12.29
N LYS A 292 23.45 1.75 13.18
CA LYS A 292 23.23 1.54 14.61
C LYS A 292 21.83 0.97 14.85
N LYS A 293 20.81 1.58 14.25
CA LYS A 293 19.41 1.16 14.40
C LYS A 293 19.20 -0.28 13.89
N PHE A 294 19.70 -0.61 12.70
CA PHE A 294 19.61 -1.95 12.14
C PHE A 294 20.34 -2.99 13.01
N SER A 295 21.55 -2.68 13.45
CA SER A 295 22.34 -3.57 14.30
C SER A 295 21.65 -3.85 15.65
N GLU A 296 21.22 -2.80 16.35
CA GLU A 296 20.66 -2.93 17.71
C GLU A 296 19.22 -3.46 17.74
N LEU A 297 18.41 -3.21 16.71
CA LEU A 297 16.99 -3.62 16.68
C LEU A 297 16.73 -4.91 15.89
N ILE A 298 17.59 -5.28 14.95
CA ILE A 298 17.41 -6.48 14.10
C ILE A 298 18.51 -7.50 14.39
N VAL A 299 19.77 -7.16 14.12
CA VAL A 299 20.87 -8.14 14.08
C VAL A 299 21.18 -8.71 15.46
N LYS A 300 21.42 -7.85 16.47
CA LYS A 300 21.77 -8.29 17.82
C LYS A 300 20.63 -9.08 18.49
N PRO A 301 19.36 -8.60 18.47
CA PRO A 301 18.26 -9.36 19.05
C PRO A 301 18.10 -10.74 18.42
N VAL A 302 18.17 -10.86 17.09
CA VAL A 302 18.07 -12.15 16.39
C VAL A 302 19.22 -13.08 16.77
N LYS A 303 20.47 -12.57 16.79
CA LYS A 303 21.66 -13.38 17.14
C LYS A 303 21.68 -13.84 18.60
N GLN A 304 21.11 -13.06 19.51
CA GLN A 304 21.13 -13.34 20.95
C GLN A 304 19.95 -14.20 21.40
N ALA A 305 18.80 -14.09 20.73
CA ALA A 305 17.62 -14.92 21.01
C ALA A 305 17.73 -16.35 20.44
N SER A 306 18.63 -16.58 19.48
CA SER A 306 18.73 -17.84 18.78
C SER A 306 19.54 -18.90 19.55
N ASP A 307 18.91 -19.56 20.53
CA ASP A 307 19.29 -20.92 20.92
C ASP A 307 18.82 -21.92 19.83
N VAL A 308 19.56 -21.91 18.71
CA VAL A 308 19.68 -22.93 17.65
C VAL A 308 18.39 -23.67 17.21
N LYS A 309 17.73 -23.21 16.11
CA LYS A 309 17.15 -24.01 14.98
C LYS A 309 16.03 -23.36 14.14
N LYS A 310 15.49 -22.19 14.48
CA LYS A 310 14.40 -21.58 13.69
C LYS A 310 14.95 -20.73 12.55
N ILE A 311 14.58 -21.08 11.32
CA ILE A 311 14.80 -20.23 10.15
C ILE A 311 13.90 -19.00 10.30
N ILE A 312 14.48 -17.81 10.16
CA ILE A 312 13.75 -16.54 10.17
C ILE A 312 13.91 -15.90 8.79
N LEU A 313 12.81 -15.77 8.07
CA LEU A 313 12.75 -15.10 6.78
C LEU A 313 12.23 -13.67 6.95
N LEU A 314 12.96 -12.71 6.41
CA LEU A 314 12.47 -11.35 6.20
C LEU A 314 12.20 -11.14 4.70
N VAL A 315 11.04 -10.60 4.34
CA VAL A 315 10.67 -10.31 2.95
C VAL A 315 10.51 -8.81 2.77
N ILE A 316 11.29 -8.20 1.87
CA ILE A 316 11.19 -6.76 1.58
C ILE A 316 11.00 -6.60 0.07
N ASP A 317 9.92 -5.94 -0.33
CA ASP A 317 9.56 -5.70 -1.74
C ASP A 317 9.69 -4.23 -2.11
N ASP A 318 10.00 -3.93 -3.38
CA ASP A 318 10.22 -2.58 -3.91
C ASP A 318 11.32 -1.79 -3.13
N LEU A 319 12.44 -2.45 -2.78
CA LEU A 319 13.62 -1.85 -2.13
C LEU A 319 14.16 -0.62 -2.88
N ASP A 320 14.00 -0.58 -4.20
CA ASP A 320 14.40 0.52 -5.05
C ASP A 320 13.53 1.78 -4.91
N ALA A 321 12.37 1.67 -4.25
CA ALA A 321 11.47 2.78 -3.96
C ALA A 321 11.83 3.58 -2.70
N LEU A 322 12.85 3.17 -1.92
CA LEU A 322 13.31 3.89 -0.73
C LEU A 322 13.78 5.32 -1.09
N ASN A 323 13.26 6.31 -0.37
CA ASN A 323 13.54 7.72 -0.57
C ASN A 323 14.86 8.13 0.09
N ASN A 324 15.61 8.98 -0.61
CA ASN A 324 16.72 9.75 -0.03
C ASN A 324 16.21 11.09 0.49
N VAL A 325 15.45 11.05 1.60
CA VAL A 325 14.79 12.25 2.14
C VAL A 325 15.79 13.35 2.54
N ASN A 326 17.09 13.02 2.67
CA ASN A 326 18.17 13.97 2.93
C ASN A 326 19.28 13.95 1.85
N ALA A 327 18.90 14.08 0.58
CA ALA A 327 19.79 14.07 -0.58
C ALA A 327 20.94 15.12 -0.57
N MET A 328 21.02 16.01 0.44
CA MET A 328 22.18 16.90 0.60
C MET A 328 23.35 16.28 1.38
N TYR A 329 23.18 15.23 2.21
CA TYR A 329 24.28 14.75 3.08
C TYR A 329 24.36 13.25 3.41
N SER A 330 23.38 12.39 3.07
CA SER A 330 23.52 10.93 3.29
C SER A 330 22.60 10.13 2.36
N ASP A 331 23.15 9.08 1.74
CA ASP A 331 22.41 8.11 0.92
C ASP A 331 21.86 7.02 1.83
N VAL A 332 20.79 7.34 2.56
CA VAL A 332 20.11 6.45 3.52
C VAL A 332 19.75 5.11 2.89
N ARG A 333 19.39 5.09 1.61
CA ARG A 333 19.17 3.86 0.85
C ARG A 333 20.45 3.03 0.76
N GLN A 334 21.57 3.63 0.38
CA GLN A 334 22.85 2.92 0.31
C GLN A 334 23.30 2.40 1.68
N GLU A 335 23.16 3.19 2.74
CA GLU A 335 23.46 2.76 4.12
C GLU A 335 22.61 1.54 4.53
N PHE A 336 21.32 1.56 4.18
CA PHE A 336 20.41 0.44 4.44
C PHE A 336 20.78 -0.81 3.64
N LEU A 337 21.11 -0.66 2.35
CA LEU A 337 21.55 -1.79 1.51
C LEU A 337 22.86 -2.41 2.02
N VAL A 338 23.79 -1.60 2.54
CA VAL A 338 25.01 -2.08 3.20
C VAL A 338 24.70 -2.86 4.48
N CYS A 339 23.61 -2.55 5.18
CA CYS A 339 23.19 -3.33 6.36
C CYS A 339 22.64 -4.71 5.99
N LEU A 340 22.08 -4.86 4.78
CA LEU A 340 21.52 -6.13 4.31
C LEU A 340 22.61 -7.09 3.81
N ALA A 341 23.70 -6.56 3.23
CA ALA A 341 24.81 -7.30 2.62
C ALA A 341 25.74 -7.98 3.63
#